data_AF-A0A285U9T5-F1
#
_entry.id   AF-A0A285U9T5-F1
#
_cell.length_a   1.000
_cell.length_b   1.000
_cell.length_c   1.000
_cell.angle_alpha   90.00
_cell.angle_beta   90.00
_cell.angle_gamma   90.00
#
_symmetry.space_group_name_H-M   'P 1'
#
loop_
_entity.id
_entity.type
_entity.pdbx_description
1 polymer ?
#
loop_
_entity_poly.entity_id
_entity_poly.type
_entity_poly.pdbx_seq_one_letter_code
_entity_poly.pdbx_strand_id
1 'polypeptide(L)'
;MVPDWLYHSLRKRFRYPDEIKREEITVMKVNMKPYDSEQIAAFINVDMVNSVFVIFEKHGDHYDEVYCKDSFVESVDIIGAMEKDQKIVLTAGTSGTGYVESYHYVIRYTPEGYQDVWDGLARYFVSHHIAPTDIKQNGTISFDAGGNELYYSLIKTEPKQEVTAQLYKYNKQKHKYELAETYS
;
A
#
# COMPACT_ATOMS: atom_id res chain seq x y z
N MET A 1 13.39 -15.44 7.13
CA MET A 1 14.73 -14.90 7.44
C MET A 1 15.04 -13.81 6.42
N VAL A 2 15.45 -12.63 6.85
CA VAL A 2 15.77 -11.49 5.97
C VAL A 2 17.16 -11.70 5.34
N PRO A 3 17.27 -11.77 4.00
CA PRO A 3 18.57 -11.94 3.33
C PRO A 3 19.54 -10.77 3.59
N ASP A 4 20.84 -11.06 3.59
CA ASP A 4 21.88 -10.05 3.84
C ASP A 4 21.82 -8.89 2.86
N TRP A 5 21.67 -9.17 1.56
CA TRP A 5 21.58 -8.13 0.54
C TRP A 5 20.40 -7.18 0.80
N LEU A 6 19.25 -7.71 1.25
CA LEU A 6 18.04 -6.94 1.53
C LEU A 6 18.23 -6.06 2.76
N TYR A 7 18.77 -6.65 3.83
CA TYR A 7 19.12 -5.92 5.04
C TYR A 7 20.09 -4.77 4.74
N HIS A 8 21.14 -5.05 3.97
CA HIS A 8 22.14 -4.04 3.59
C HIS A 8 21.59 -2.97 2.64
N SER A 9 20.64 -3.31 1.76
CA SER A 9 19.96 -2.36 0.89
C SER A 9 19.09 -1.39 1.71
N LEU A 10 18.21 -1.92 2.56
CA LEU A 10 17.29 -1.13 3.38
C LEU A 10 18.02 -0.24 4.37
N ARG A 11 18.99 -0.76 5.12
CA ARG A 11 19.68 0.03 6.17
C ARG A 11 20.35 1.30 5.63
N LYS A 12 20.85 1.27 4.39
CA LYS A 12 21.54 2.42 3.76
C LYS A 12 20.62 3.61 3.51
N ARG A 13 19.30 3.42 3.55
CA ARG A 13 18.29 4.48 3.37
C ARG A 13 18.14 5.37 4.59
N PHE A 14 18.48 4.86 5.77
CA PHE A 14 18.21 5.53 7.04
C PHE A 14 19.41 6.33 7.52
N ARG A 15 19.12 7.46 8.17
CA ARG A 15 20.14 8.35 8.75
C ARG A 15 21.04 7.65 9.77
N TYR A 16 20.49 6.69 10.52
CA TYR A 16 21.19 5.90 11.53
C TYR A 16 21.15 4.41 11.15
N PRO A 17 21.97 3.98 10.17
CA PRO A 17 21.90 2.64 9.58
C PRO A 17 22.32 1.51 10.53
N ASP A 18 22.96 1.83 11.66
CA ASP A 18 23.37 0.89 12.70
C ASP A 18 22.26 0.62 13.74
N GLU A 19 21.23 1.47 13.78
CA GLU A 19 20.07 1.29 14.66
C GLU A 19 19.03 0.33 14.05
N ILE A 20 19.08 0.12 12.74
CA ILE A 20 18.18 -0.76 12.00
C ILE A 20 18.48 -2.22 12.28
N LYS A 21 17.52 -2.93 12.86
CA LYS A 21 17.63 -4.35 13.17
C LYS A 21 16.90 -5.20 12.13
N ARG A 22 17.33 -6.45 11.95
CA ARG A 22 16.75 -7.35 10.94
C ARG A 22 15.32 -7.73 11.26
N GLU A 23 15.01 -7.88 12.55
CA GLU A 23 13.70 -8.22 13.07
C GLU A 23 12.65 -7.12 12.84
N GLU A 24 13.08 -5.89 12.53
CA GLU A 24 12.19 -4.77 12.20
C GLU A 24 11.78 -4.77 10.72
N ILE A 25 12.41 -5.61 9.89
CA ILE A 25 12.11 -5.74 8.47
C ILE A 25 11.12 -6.88 8.26
N THR A 26 9.94 -6.54 7.76
CA THR A 26 8.97 -7.52 7.29
C THR A 26 9.24 -7.82 5.82
N VAL A 27 9.22 -9.10 5.46
CA VAL A 27 9.53 -9.58 4.10
C VAL A 27 8.46 -10.56 3.65
N MET A 28 8.02 -10.42 2.41
CA MET A 28 7.05 -11.31 1.78
C MET A 28 7.44 -11.60 0.34
N LYS A 29 7.23 -12.86 -0.08
CA LYS A 29 7.32 -13.23 -1.49
C LYS A 29 6.03 -12.81 -2.17
N VAL A 30 6.17 -12.22 -3.35
CA VAL A 30 5.03 -11.77 -4.17
C VAL A 30 5.23 -12.26 -5.59
N ASN A 31 4.14 -12.52 -6.30
CA ASN A 31 4.17 -13.00 -7.68
C ASN A 31 3.28 -12.09 -8.54
N MET A 32 3.73 -10.85 -8.75
CA MET A 32 2.92 -9.82 -9.40
C MET A 32 3.03 -9.85 -10.92
N LYS A 33 4.11 -10.40 -11.46
CA LYS A 33 4.32 -10.59 -12.90
C LYS A 33 3.61 -11.86 -13.42
N PRO A 34 3.19 -11.85 -14.70
CA PRO A 34 2.60 -13.04 -15.34
C PRO A 34 3.64 -14.12 -15.69
N TYR A 35 4.93 -13.79 -15.65
CA TYR A 35 6.05 -14.68 -15.94
C TYR A 35 6.90 -14.92 -14.69
N ASP A 36 7.70 -15.99 -14.73
CA ASP A 36 8.52 -16.40 -13.59
C ASP A 36 9.66 -15.42 -13.38
N SER A 37 9.55 -14.66 -12.29
CA SER A 37 10.58 -13.78 -11.77
C SER A 37 10.39 -13.74 -10.26
N GLU A 38 11.46 -13.95 -9.51
CA GLU A 38 11.38 -13.92 -8.05
C GLU A 38 11.24 -12.47 -7.59
N GLN A 39 10.14 -12.17 -6.91
CA GLN A 39 9.86 -10.82 -6.41
C GLN A 39 9.66 -10.86 -4.91
N ILE A 40 10.21 -9.86 -4.23
CA ILE A 40 10.16 -9.72 -2.78
C ILE A 40 9.65 -8.33 -2.47
N ALA A 41 8.53 -8.24 -1.75
CA ALA A 41 8.14 -7.00 -1.09
C ALA A 41 8.70 -6.99 0.34
N ALA A 42 9.14 -5.83 0.78
CA ALA A 42 9.64 -5.64 2.13
C ALA A 42 9.24 -4.27 2.65
N PHE A 43 9.09 -4.17 3.96
CA PHE A 43 8.93 -2.87 4.60
C PHE A 43 9.56 -2.84 5.98
N ILE A 44 9.83 -1.63 6.44
CA ILE A 44 10.31 -1.33 7.78
C ILE A 44 9.68 -0.01 8.22
N ASN A 45 9.21 0.02 9.46
CA ASN A 45 8.74 1.23 10.12
C ASN A 45 9.67 1.57 11.29
N VAL A 46 10.57 2.54 11.13
CA VAL A 46 11.43 3.01 12.23
C VAL A 46 10.64 4.00 13.08
N ASP A 47 9.98 4.95 12.43
CA ASP A 47 9.01 5.88 13.01
C ASP A 47 8.05 6.38 11.93
N MET A 48 7.13 7.29 12.29
CA MET A 48 6.10 7.82 11.38
C MET A 48 6.64 8.56 10.15
N VAL A 49 7.90 9.01 10.15
CA VAL A 49 8.53 9.75 9.04
C VAL A 49 9.69 8.98 8.40
N ASN A 50 10.26 7.99 9.10
CA ASN A 50 11.32 7.11 8.66
C ASN A 50 10.78 5.71 8.47
N SER A 51 10.01 5.53 7.39
CA SER A 51 9.41 4.24 7.03
C SER A 51 9.46 4.06 5.53
N VAL A 52 9.59 2.82 5.09
CA VAL A 52 9.64 2.52 3.65
C VAL A 52 8.99 1.17 3.34
N PHE A 53 8.24 1.15 2.26
CA PHE A 53 7.81 -0.05 1.54
C PHE A 53 8.56 -0.13 0.21
N VAL A 54 9.11 -1.30 -0.12
CA VAL A 54 9.85 -1.52 -1.36
C VAL A 54 9.48 -2.87 -1.99
N ILE A 55 9.59 -2.94 -3.30
CA ILE A 55 9.53 -4.19 -4.07
C ILE A 55 10.86 -4.36 -4.78
N PHE A 56 11.43 -5.55 -4.63
CA PHE A 56 12.62 -6.00 -5.34
C PHE A 56 12.26 -7.09 -6.35
N GLU A 57 12.92 -7.08 -7.49
CA GLU A 57 12.83 -8.12 -8.50
C GLU A 57 14.21 -8.72 -8.78
N LYS A 58 14.29 -10.04 -8.88
CA LYS A 58 15.53 -10.74 -9.21
C LYS A 58 15.84 -10.65 -10.71
N HIS A 59 16.95 -10.00 -11.06
CA HIS A 59 17.48 -9.95 -12.41
C HIS A 59 18.82 -10.69 -12.45
N GLY A 60 18.83 -11.89 -13.03
CA GLY A 60 20.02 -12.76 -13.02
C GLY A 60 20.41 -13.20 -11.61
N ASP A 61 21.54 -12.70 -11.12
CA ASP A 61 22.15 -13.04 -9.83
C ASP A 61 21.92 -11.99 -8.72
N HIS A 62 21.26 -10.87 -9.02
CA HIS A 62 21.00 -9.78 -8.07
C HIS A 62 19.52 -9.41 -8.03
N TYR A 63 19.17 -8.57 -7.05
CA TYR A 63 17.83 -8.02 -6.88
C TYR A 63 17.89 -6.51 -7.09
N ASP A 64 17.06 -6.02 -8.00
CA ASP A 64 16.87 -4.60 -8.27
C ASP A 64 15.62 -4.09 -7.59
N GLU A 65 15.71 -2.87 -7.07
CA GLU A 65 14.52 -2.17 -6.58
C GLU A 65 13.68 -1.69 -7.77
N VAL A 66 12.42 -2.10 -7.78
CA VAL A 66 11.49 -1.83 -8.89
C VAL A 66 10.29 -0.99 -8.47
N TYR A 67 10.10 -0.80 -7.17
CA TYR A 67 9.09 0.09 -6.59
C TYR A 67 9.50 0.53 -5.19
N CYS A 68 9.19 1.77 -4.83
CA CYS A 68 9.43 2.32 -3.50
C CYS A 68 8.30 3.29 -3.11
N LYS A 69 7.90 3.25 -1.84
CA LYS A 69 7.04 4.25 -1.22
C LYS A 69 7.53 4.53 0.19
N ASP A 70 7.96 5.78 0.41
CA ASP A 70 8.42 6.27 1.71
C ASP A 70 7.22 6.72 2.54
N SER A 71 6.62 5.80 3.30
CA SER A 71 5.45 6.05 4.16
C SER A 71 5.37 5.01 5.26
N PHE A 72 4.77 5.37 6.40
CA PHE A 72 4.53 4.42 7.49
C PHE A 72 3.53 3.36 7.06
N VAL A 73 3.92 2.10 7.11
CA VAL A 73 3.12 0.96 6.64
C VAL A 73 2.21 0.46 7.76
N GLU A 74 0.90 0.61 7.61
CA GLU A 74 -0.10 0.08 8.56
C GLU A 74 -0.43 -1.39 8.26
N SER A 75 -0.58 -1.74 6.98
CA SER A 75 -0.84 -3.11 6.55
C SER A 75 -0.38 -3.35 5.11
N VAL A 76 -0.17 -4.62 4.78
CA VAL A 76 0.09 -5.07 3.41
C VAL A 76 -0.71 -6.34 3.17
N ASP A 77 -1.61 -6.30 2.20
CA ASP A 77 -2.45 -7.43 1.80
C ASP A 77 -2.12 -7.84 0.36
N ILE A 78 -1.96 -9.14 0.13
CA ILE A 78 -1.71 -9.70 -1.21
C ILE A 78 -3.05 -10.17 -1.78
N ILE A 79 -3.46 -9.58 -2.90
CA ILE A 79 -4.74 -9.87 -3.57
C ILE A 79 -4.50 -10.64 -4.86
N GLY A 80 -5.18 -11.77 -5.00
CA GLY A 80 -5.13 -12.63 -6.19
C GLY A 80 -5.07 -14.09 -5.78
N ALA A 81 -6.07 -14.87 -6.21
CA ALA A 81 -6.16 -16.29 -5.89
C ALA A 81 -5.17 -17.16 -6.69
N MET A 82 -4.58 -16.61 -7.75
CA MET A 82 -3.65 -17.34 -8.62
C MET A 82 -2.20 -17.18 -8.14
N GLU A 83 -1.37 -18.15 -8.51
CA GLU A 83 0.07 -18.13 -8.22
C GLU A 83 0.81 -16.97 -8.89
N LYS A 84 0.19 -16.28 -9.86
CA LYS A 84 0.74 -15.14 -10.63
C LYS A 84 -0.29 -14.01 -10.75
N ASP A 85 0.15 -12.86 -11.22
CA ASP A 85 -0.66 -11.62 -11.35
C ASP A 85 -1.26 -11.12 -10.03
N GLN A 86 -0.54 -11.37 -8.94
CA GLN A 86 -0.87 -10.83 -7.62
C GLN A 86 -0.79 -9.31 -7.62
N LYS A 87 -1.59 -8.71 -6.75
CA LYS A 87 -1.63 -7.27 -6.48
C LYS A 87 -1.30 -7.07 -5.02
N ILE A 88 -0.74 -5.92 -4.70
CA ILE A 88 -0.52 -5.53 -3.31
C ILE A 88 -1.48 -4.40 -2.97
N VAL A 89 -2.18 -4.53 -1.86
CA VAL A 89 -2.84 -3.42 -1.19
C VAL A 89 -1.93 -3.00 -0.05
N LEU A 90 -1.34 -1.83 -0.18
CA LEU A 90 -0.55 -1.21 0.86
C LEU A 90 -1.42 -0.18 1.57
N THR A 91 -1.68 -0.36 2.87
CA THR A 91 -2.25 0.71 3.69
C THR A 91 -1.09 1.46 4.34
N ALA A 92 -0.91 2.71 3.96
CA ALA A 92 0.20 3.52 4.46
C ALA A 92 -0.20 4.98 4.63
N GLY A 93 0.48 5.68 5.53
CA GLY A 93 0.12 7.04 5.86
C GLY A 93 1.02 7.70 6.88
N THR A 94 0.46 8.67 7.57
CA THR A 94 1.12 9.39 8.65
C THR A 94 0.16 9.59 9.82
N SER A 95 0.73 9.79 11.00
CA SER A 95 -0.03 10.21 12.16
C SER A 95 0.78 11.17 13.02
N GLY A 96 0.06 11.98 13.77
CA GLY A 96 0.60 12.92 14.74
C GLY A 96 -0.34 13.04 15.92
N THR A 97 0.00 13.93 16.85
CA THR A 97 -0.88 14.22 17.99
C THR A 97 -2.23 14.70 17.47
N GLY A 98 -3.30 13.94 17.74
CA GLY A 98 -4.68 14.30 17.38
C GLY A 98 -5.02 14.22 15.88
N TYR A 99 -4.14 13.66 15.04
CA TYR A 99 -4.32 13.56 13.59
C TYR A 99 -3.84 12.20 13.05
N VAL A 100 -4.62 11.57 12.17
CA VAL A 100 -4.22 10.37 11.42
C VAL A 100 -4.76 10.50 10.00
N GLU A 101 -3.91 10.23 9.02
CA GLU A 101 -4.32 10.11 7.62
C GLU A 101 -3.54 8.97 6.96
N SER A 102 -4.27 7.95 6.51
CA SER A 102 -3.71 6.84 5.75
C SER A 102 -4.54 6.55 4.51
N TYR A 103 -3.88 5.99 3.50
CA TYR A 103 -4.44 5.65 2.21
C TYR A 103 -4.21 4.17 1.93
N HIS A 104 -5.16 3.57 1.22
CA HIS A 104 -4.96 2.32 0.52
C HIS A 104 -4.32 2.63 -0.84
N TYR A 105 -3.20 2.00 -1.15
CA TYR A 105 -2.54 2.01 -2.44
C TYR A 105 -2.66 0.63 -3.07
N VAL A 106 -3.23 0.54 -4.26
CA VAL A 106 -3.26 -0.71 -5.02
C VAL A 106 -2.10 -0.70 -5.99
N ILE A 107 -1.14 -1.57 -5.75
CA ILE A 107 0.10 -1.69 -6.52
C ILE A 107 -0.05 -2.89 -7.44
N ARG A 108 0.24 -2.70 -8.73
CA ARG A 108 0.26 -3.77 -9.74
C ARG A 108 1.48 -3.66 -10.63
N TYR A 109 1.89 -4.79 -11.18
CA TYR A 109 2.76 -4.81 -12.34
C TYR A 109 1.97 -4.49 -13.61
N THR A 110 2.53 -3.61 -14.45
CA THR A 110 1.98 -3.18 -15.75
C THR A 110 3.11 -3.24 -16.80
N PRO A 111 2.82 -3.01 -18.09
CA PRO A 111 3.85 -2.92 -19.12
C PRO A 111 4.94 -1.87 -18.83
N GLU A 112 4.59 -0.80 -18.09
CA GLU A 112 5.50 0.27 -17.68
C GLU A 112 6.29 -0.05 -16.40
N GLY A 113 5.97 -1.16 -15.72
CA GLY A 113 6.59 -1.55 -14.46
C GLY A 113 5.61 -1.60 -13.29
N TYR A 114 6.11 -1.48 -12.08
CA TYR A 114 5.32 -1.51 -10.85
C TYR A 114 4.80 -0.11 -10.54
N GLN A 115 3.49 0.04 -10.35
CA GLN A 115 2.90 1.35 -10.08
C GLN A 115 1.63 1.30 -9.22
N ASP A 116 1.33 2.44 -8.60
CA ASP A 116 0.04 2.72 -7.98
C ASP A 116 -1.01 2.83 -9.09
N VAL A 117 -1.90 1.83 -9.18
CA VAL A 117 -2.98 1.80 -10.17
C VAL A 117 -4.30 2.35 -9.62
N TRP A 118 -4.35 2.59 -8.31
CA TRP A 118 -5.42 3.25 -7.59
C TRP A 118 -4.95 3.62 -6.20
N ASP A 119 -5.48 4.72 -5.67
CA ASP A 119 -5.34 5.11 -4.28
C ASP A 119 -6.65 5.69 -3.75
N GLY A 120 -6.88 5.56 -2.45
CA GLY A 120 -8.06 6.09 -1.78
C GLY A 120 -7.88 6.13 -0.27
N LEU A 121 -8.66 6.98 0.40
CA LEU A 121 -8.53 7.20 1.83
C LEU A 121 -8.85 5.91 2.60
N ALA A 122 -7.95 5.45 3.47
CA ALA A 122 -8.16 4.32 4.35
C ALA A 122 -8.67 4.77 5.72
N ARG A 123 -8.03 5.80 6.29
CA ARG A 123 -8.43 6.36 7.57
C ARG A 123 -8.12 7.83 7.61
N TYR A 124 -9.07 8.61 8.11
CA TYR A 124 -8.87 10.00 8.47
C TYR A 124 -9.44 10.23 9.87
N PHE A 125 -8.63 10.78 10.75
CA PHE A 125 -9.06 11.23 12.06
C PHE A 125 -8.46 12.58 12.39
N VAL A 126 -9.29 13.51 12.83
CA VAL A 126 -8.86 14.77 13.45
C VAL A 126 -9.62 14.95 14.75
N SER A 127 -8.88 15.22 15.82
CA SER A 127 -9.47 15.49 17.13
C SER A 127 -10.00 16.93 17.23
N HIS A 128 -11.00 17.12 18.08
CA HIS A 128 -11.56 18.43 18.44
C HIS A 128 -10.54 19.38 19.13
N HIS A 129 -9.38 18.87 19.54
CA HIS A 129 -8.27 19.71 20.01
C HIS A 129 -7.57 20.44 18.86
N ILE A 130 -7.80 20.02 17.62
CA ILE A 130 -7.19 20.55 16.38
C ILE A 130 -8.24 21.13 15.43
N ALA A 131 -9.46 20.57 15.42
CA ALA A 131 -10.59 21.02 14.63
C ALA A 131 -11.80 21.39 15.51
N PRO A 132 -12.84 22.07 14.99
CA PRO A 132 -14.03 22.42 15.77
C PRO A 132 -14.80 21.21 16.34
N THR A 133 -14.69 20.05 15.69
CA THR A 133 -15.30 18.78 16.11
C THR A 133 -14.36 17.63 15.78
N ASP A 134 -14.55 16.47 16.41
CA ASP A 134 -13.91 15.23 15.96
C ASP A 134 -14.42 14.90 14.54
N ILE A 135 -13.50 14.64 13.61
CA ILE A 135 -13.82 14.14 12.27
C ILE A 135 -13.25 12.74 12.16
N LYS A 136 -14.08 11.78 11.76
CA LYS A 136 -13.69 10.39 11.52
C LYS A 136 -14.19 9.96 10.16
N GLN A 137 -13.28 9.45 9.34
CA GLN A 137 -13.61 8.76 8.09
C GLN A 137 -12.84 7.45 8.03
N ASN A 138 -13.52 6.38 7.63
CA ASN A 138 -12.92 5.07 7.44
C ASN A 138 -13.27 4.56 6.06
N GLY A 139 -12.25 4.34 5.25
CA GLY A 139 -12.33 3.67 3.98
C GLY A 139 -12.14 2.18 4.13
N THR A 140 -12.80 1.43 3.26
CA THR A 140 -12.62 -0.01 3.10
C THR A 140 -12.59 -0.32 1.63
N ILE A 141 -11.73 -1.26 1.23
CA ILE A 141 -11.71 -1.78 -0.13
C ILE A 141 -11.95 -3.28 -0.16
N SER A 142 -12.57 -3.74 -1.23
CA SER A 142 -12.66 -5.15 -1.58
C SER A 142 -12.55 -5.33 -3.09
N PHE A 143 -12.29 -6.56 -3.52
CA PHE A 143 -12.08 -6.91 -4.92
C PHE A 143 -13.00 -8.04 -5.32
N ASP A 144 -13.35 -8.11 -6.60
CA ASP A 144 -13.87 -9.34 -7.18
C ASP A 144 -12.78 -10.42 -7.22
N ALA A 145 -13.17 -11.68 -7.50
CA ALA A 145 -12.24 -12.81 -7.53
C ALA A 145 -11.07 -12.62 -8.53
N GLY A 146 -11.29 -11.91 -9.64
CA GLY A 146 -10.25 -11.58 -10.62
C GLY A 146 -9.41 -10.34 -10.27
N GLY A 147 -9.88 -9.54 -9.31
CA GLY A 147 -9.39 -8.18 -9.06
C GLY A 147 -9.48 -7.28 -10.29
N ASN A 148 -10.49 -7.43 -11.14
CA ASN A 148 -10.81 -6.48 -12.21
C ASN A 148 -11.74 -5.36 -11.72
N GLU A 149 -12.46 -5.60 -10.63
CA GLU A 149 -13.33 -4.64 -9.96
C GLU A 149 -12.80 -4.36 -8.56
N LEU A 150 -12.85 -3.08 -8.19
CA LEU A 150 -12.52 -2.60 -6.86
C LEU A 150 -13.75 -1.90 -6.31
N TYR A 151 -14.23 -2.38 -5.17
CA TYR A 151 -15.32 -1.78 -4.41
C TYR A 151 -14.71 -0.99 -3.27
N TYR A 152 -14.98 0.30 -3.22
CA TYR A 152 -14.52 1.19 -2.17
C TYR A 152 -15.72 1.77 -1.42
N SER A 153 -15.68 1.74 -0.09
CA SER A 153 -16.70 2.35 0.75
C SER A 153 -16.05 3.27 1.77
N LEU A 154 -16.54 4.50 1.85
CA LEU A 154 -16.12 5.51 2.81
C LEU A 154 -17.26 5.81 3.76
N ILE A 155 -17.01 5.59 5.06
CA ILE A 155 -17.94 5.96 6.13
C ILE A 155 -17.38 7.19 6.83
N LYS A 156 -18.12 8.29 6.80
CA LYS A 156 -17.84 9.51 7.58
C LYS A 156 -18.78 9.55 8.78
N THR A 157 -18.28 9.85 9.98
CA THR A 157 -19.07 9.69 11.23
C THR A 157 -19.57 11.00 11.85
N GLU A 158 -19.13 12.18 11.44
CA GLU A 158 -19.54 13.45 12.09
C GLU A 158 -19.74 14.61 11.10
N PRO A 159 -20.74 15.49 11.30
CA PRO A 159 -21.76 15.49 12.36
C PRO A 159 -22.92 14.51 12.12
N LYS A 160 -22.91 13.80 11.00
CA LYS A 160 -23.86 12.74 10.64
C LYS A 160 -23.12 11.62 9.95
N GLN A 161 -23.62 10.41 10.10
CA GLN A 161 -23.10 9.28 9.38
C GLN A 161 -23.49 9.38 7.90
N GLU A 162 -22.48 9.50 7.04
CA GLU A 162 -22.62 9.50 5.58
C GLU A 162 -21.81 8.32 5.05
N VAL A 163 -22.41 7.55 4.13
CA VAL A 163 -21.74 6.44 3.47
C VAL A 163 -21.70 6.75 1.99
N THR A 164 -20.52 6.64 1.38
CA THR A 164 -20.37 6.67 -0.07
C THR A 164 -19.71 5.39 -0.50
N ALA A 165 -20.34 4.67 -1.42
CA ALA A 165 -19.76 3.48 -2.04
C ALA A 165 -19.47 3.76 -3.52
N GLN A 166 -18.35 3.25 -4.01
CA GLN A 166 -17.87 3.47 -5.36
C GLN A 166 -17.39 2.15 -5.95
N LEU A 167 -17.80 1.89 -7.19
CA LEU A 167 -17.29 0.79 -8.00
C LEU A 167 -16.29 1.34 -8.99
N TYR A 168 -15.10 0.75 -8.99
CA TYR A 168 -14.06 1.04 -9.97
C TYR A 168 -13.78 -0.19 -10.83
N LYS A 169 -13.54 0.02 -12.12
CA LYS A 169 -13.18 -1.02 -13.09
C LYS A 169 -11.76 -0.81 -13.58
N TYR A 170 -10.97 -1.88 -13.66
CA TYR A 170 -9.61 -1.81 -14.16
C TYR A 170 -9.58 -1.58 -15.66
N ASN A 171 -9.09 -0.41 -16.08
CA ASN A 171 -8.86 -0.08 -17.47
C ASN A 171 -7.49 -0.62 -17.91
N LYS A 172 -7.50 -1.69 -18.71
CA LYS A 172 -6.28 -2.32 -19.23
C LYS A 172 -5.45 -1.45 -20.18
N GLN A 173 -6.04 -0.44 -20.82
CA GLN A 173 -5.32 0.45 -21.74
C GLN A 173 -4.60 1.57 -20.99
N LYS A 174 -5.19 2.04 -19.89
CA LYS A 174 -4.62 3.09 -19.04
C LYS A 174 -3.86 2.55 -17.83
N HIS A 175 -3.93 1.25 -17.60
CA HIS A 175 -3.34 0.55 -16.47
C HIS A 175 -3.79 1.09 -15.10
N LYS A 176 -5.02 1.58 -14.97
CA LYS A 176 -5.59 2.16 -13.73
C LYS A 176 -7.01 1.71 -13.47
N TYR A 177 -7.43 1.72 -12.21
CA TYR A 177 -8.85 1.61 -11.88
C TYR A 177 -9.55 2.95 -12.11
N GLU A 178 -10.64 2.93 -12.86
CA GLU A 178 -11.45 4.12 -13.17
C GLU A 178 -12.83 3.99 -12.53
N LEU A 179 -13.33 5.10 -11.99
CA LEU A 179 -14.66 5.15 -11.39
C LEU A 179 -15.71 4.80 -12.43
N ALA A 180 -16.51 3.77 -12.15
CA ALA A 180 -17.61 3.34 -12.99
C ALA A 180 -18.95 3.82 -12.43
N GLU A 181 -19.16 3.65 -11.12
CA GLU A 181 -20.44 3.95 -10.46
C GLU A 181 -20.22 4.51 -9.05
N THR A 182 -21.12 5.41 -8.61
CA THR A 182 -21.17 5.93 -7.24
C THR A 182 -22.55 5.66 -6.66
N TYR A 183 -22.60 5.20 -5.42
CA TYR A 183 -23.80 4.96 -4.64
C TYR A 183 -23.72 5.81 -3.35
N SER A 184 -24.81 6.50 -3.03
CA SER A 184 -24.94 7.43 -1.90
C SER A 184 -26.29 7.26 -1.22
#